data_AF-A0A9P9X4L2-F1
#
_entry.id   AF-A0A9P9X4L2-F1
#
_cell.length_a   1.000
_cell.length_b   1.000
_cell.length_c   1.000
_cell.angle_alpha   90.00
_cell.angle_beta   90.00
_cell.angle_gamma   90.00
#
_symmetry.space_group_name_H-M   'P 1'
#
loop_
_entity.id
_entity.type
_entity.pdbx_description
1 polymer ?
#
loop_
_entity_poly.entity_id
_entity_poly.type
_entity_poly.pdbx_seq_one_letter_code
_entity_poly.pdbx_strand_id
1 'polypeptide(L)'
;MRYLLFFALAVSWVCSVIGLPTDNGNPPPQLQERGLPYCLFPSRRPAPASFTRSFTSDPISRRRGHFGPNAYESAGNSRLNYRIWEDPVGLTGLYTVIDVAAPDGHPALANYEIEVRRIPIATPNAAGECFQTMTLRSGQRGPATVRWRLDASYTYYLTISEV
;
A
#
# COMPACT_ATOMS: atom_id res chain seq x y z
N MET A 1 -15.10 -39.74 42.80
CA MET A 1 -15.48 -38.75 41.76
C MET A 1 -15.04 -37.33 42.16
N ARG A 2 -13.73 -37.09 42.38
CA ARG A 2 -13.21 -35.79 42.89
C ARG A 2 -12.18 -35.13 41.96
N TYR A 3 -11.76 -35.83 40.90
CA TYR A 3 -10.73 -35.38 39.95
C TYR A 3 -11.30 -34.81 38.65
N LEU A 4 -12.60 -34.98 38.37
CA LEU A 4 -13.25 -34.43 37.17
C LEU A 4 -13.54 -32.92 37.28
N LEU A 5 -13.76 -32.41 38.50
CA LEU A 5 -14.02 -30.99 38.74
C LEU A 5 -12.79 -30.10 38.51
N PHE A 6 -11.58 -30.62 38.75
CA PHE A 6 -10.34 -29.88 38.52
C PHE A 6 -9.99 -29.72 37.04
N PHE A 7 -10.34 -30.70 36.21
CA PHE A 7 -10.14 -30.59 34.76
C PHE A 7 -11.07 -29.54 34.12
N ALA A 8 -12.32 -29.45 34.59
CA ALA A 8 -13.27 -28.45 34.07
C ALA A 8 -12.84 -27.00 34.39
N LEU A 9 -12.28 -26.75 35.57
CA LEU A 9 -11.77 -25.43 35.98
C LEU A 9 -10.46 -25.03 35.28
N ALA A 10 -9.62 -25.99 34.90
CA ALA A 10 -8.39 -25.71 34.15
C ALA A 10 -8.67 -25.34 32.68
N VAL A 11 -9.65 -26.00 32.04
CA VAL A 11 -10.03 -25.69 30.65
C VAL A 11 -10.70 -24.32 30.54
N SER A 12 -11.47 -23.88 31.54
CA SER A 12 -12.06 -22.53 31.52
C SER A 12 -11.05 -21.39 31.64
N TRP A 13 -9.87 -21.64 32.23
CA TRP A 13 -8.79 -20.64 32.32
C TRP A 13 -7.97 -20.52 31.03
N VAL A 14 -7.79 -21.60 30.27
CA VAL A 14 -7.05 -21.54 29.00
C VAL A 14 -7.86 -20.80 27.92
N CYS A 15 -9.20 -20.91 27.94
CA CYS A 15 -10.06 -20.19 27.00
C CYS A 15 -10.19 -18.69 27.27
N SER A 16 -9.95 -18.22 28.51
CA SER A 16 -10.06 -16.80 28.85
C SER A 16 -8.78 -15.99 28.58
N VAL A 17 -7.62 -16.65 28.40
CA VAL A 17 -6.35 -15.97 28.10
C VAL A 17 -6.13 -15.78 26.59
N ILE A 18 -6.75 -16.59 25.73
CA ILE A 18 -6.67 -16.46 24.26
C ILE A 18 -7.66 -15.41 23.73
N GLY A 19 -8.61 -14.97 24.55
CA GLY A 19 -9.67 -14.01 24.20
C GLY A 19 -9.39 -12.55 24.56
N LEU A 20 -8.15 -12.18 24.89
CA LEU A 20 -7.79 -10.76 25.02
C LEU A 20 -7.62 -10.16 23.61
N PRO A 21 -8.47 -9.21 23.18
CA PRO A 21 -8.13 -8.41 22.03
C PRO A 21 -6.93 -7.57 22.45
N THR A 22 -5.76 -7.83 21.88
CA THR A 22 -4.70 -6.82 21.82
C THR A 22 -5.16 -5.74 20.87
N ASP A 23 -6.13 -4.95 21.33
CA ASP A 23 -6.61 -3.76 20.66
C ASP A 23 -5.62 -2.64 20.94
N ASN A 24 -4.52 -2.67 20.20
CA ASN A 24 -3.78 -1.46 19.85
C ASN A 24 -4.06 -1.17 18.38
N GLY A 25 -5.33 -0.86 18.07
CA GLY A 25 -5.68 0.38 17.38
C GLY A 25 -4.87 0.73 16.15
N ASN A 26 -4.94 -0.11 15.11
CA ASN A 26 -5.39 0.36 13.81
C ASN A 26 -5.82 -0.87 13.00
N PRO A 27 -7.12 -1.05 12.68
CA PRO A 27 -7.47 -1.99 11.62
C PRO A 27 -6.68 -1.60 10.37
N PRO A 28 -6.15 -2.55 9.57
CA PRO A 28 -5.64 -2.20 8.25
C PRO A 28 -6.75 -1.41 7.58
N PRO A 29 -6.46 -0.23 6.98
CA PRO A 29 -7.50 0.64 6.43
C PRO A 29 -8.39 -0.25 5.57
N GLN A 30 -9.65 -0.40 5.99
CA GLN A 30 -10.61 -1.18 5.24
C GLN A 30 -10.56 -0.62 3.83
N LEU A 31 -10.39 -1.51 2.85
CA LEU A 31 -10.54 -1.21 1.43
C LEU A 31 -11.93 -0.62 1.28
N GLN A 32 -12.03 0.70 1.42
CA GLN A 32 -13.20 1.45 1.05
C GLN A 32 -13.42 1.07 -0.41
N GLU A 33 -14.57 0.48 -0.73
CA GLU A 33 -15.04 0.35 -2.11
C GLU A 33 -15.19 1.77 -2.66
N ARG A 34 -14.06 2.38 -3.01
CA ARG A 34 -14.04 3.52 -3.91
C ARG A 34 -14.60 2.95 -5.21
N GLY A 35 -15.59 3.64 -5.78
CA GLY A 35 -16.01 3.38 -7.16
C GLY A 35 -14.80 3.35 -8.10
N LEU A 36 -15.01 2.96 -9.36
CA LEU A 36 -13.92 2.77 -10.32
C LEU A 36 -12.84 3.87 -10.18
N PRO A 37 -11.57 3.48 -9.98
CA PRO A 37 -10.49 4.43 -9.73
C PRO A 37 -10.44 5.44 -10.88
N TYR A 38 -10.44 6.72 -10.52
CA TYR A 38 -10.45 7.82 -11.48
C TYR A 38 -9.13 8.56 -11.43
N CYS A 39 -8.42 8.61 -12.57
CA CYS A 39 -7.12 9.27 -12.69
C CYS A 39 -7.28 10.58 -13.45
N LEU A 40 -6.77 11.67 -12.88
CA LEU A 40 -6.63 12.98 -13.50
C LEU A 40 -5.55 12.96 -14.59
N PHE A 41 -4.49 12.15 -14.40
CA PHE A 41 -3.36 12.09 -15.31
C PHE A 41 -3.52 10.90 -16.28
N PRO A 42 -3.16 11.05 -17.58
CA PRO A 42 -2.46 12.17 -18.20
C PRO A 42 -3.39 13.25 -18.80
N SER A 43 -4.71 13.13 -18.61
CA SER A 43 -5.70 14.04 -19.20
C SER A 43 -5.51 15.50 -18.75
N ARG A 44 -5.05 15.70 -17.51
CA ARG A 44 -4.63 16.99 -16.97
C ARG A 44 -3.10 17.07 -16.98
N ARG A 45 -2.52 18.26 -17.19
CA ARG A 45 -1.07 18.44 -16.99
C ARG A 45 -0.75 18.41 -15.49
N PRO A 46 0.23 17.63 -15.03
CA PRO A 46 0.68 17.64 -13.64
C PRO A 46 1.21 19.01 -13.21
N ALA A 47 1.19 19.26 -11.90
CA ALA A 47 1.85 20.43 -11.33
C ALA A 47 3.36 20.42 -11.67
N PRO A 48 4.04 21.59 -11.72
CA PRO A 48 5.47 21.65 -12.02
C PRO A 48 6.35 20.83 -11.07
N ALA A 49 5.91 20.68 -9.82
CA ALA A 49 6.57 19.87 -8.79
C ALA A 49 6.06 18.41 -8.75
N SER A 50 5.46 17.90 -9.82
CA SER A 50 5.02 16.51 -9.88
C SER A 50 6.19 15.52 -10.00
N PHE A 51 5.93 14.27 -9.60
CA PHE A 51 6.85 13.17 -9.73
C PHE A 51 6.17 12.02 -10.45
N THR A 52 6.85 11.43 -11.44
CA THR A 52 6.38 10.28 -12.18
C THR A 52 7.45 9.20 -12.23
N ARG A 53 7.07 7.94 -11.99
CA ARG A 53 7.96 6.78 -12.11
C ARG A 53 7.21 5.59 -12.68
N SER A 54 7.84 4.87 -13.60
CA SER A 54 7.37 3.55 -14.03
C SER A 54 8.15 2.44 -13.34
N PHE A 55 7.49 1.32 -13.08
CA PHE A 55 8.15 0.11 -12.56
C PHE A 55 7.39 -1.16 -12.97
N THR A 56 8.08 -2.29 -12.89
CA THR A 56 7.53 -3.62 -13.15
C THR A 56 7.75 -4.49 -11.91
N SER A 57 6.86 -5.44 -11.69
CA SER A 57 7.04 -6.46 -10.68
C SER A 57 7.76 -7.68 -11.28
N ASP A 58 8.68 -8.27 -10.53
CA ASP A 58 9.27 -9.55 -10.93
C ASP A 58 8.22 -10.67 -10.83
N PRO A 59 8.26 -11.70 -11.70
CA PRO A 59 7.38 -12.87 -11.58
C PRO A 59 7.42 -13.47 -10.17
N ILE A 60 6.30 -13.98 -9.68
CA ILE A 60 6.23 -14.54 -8.32
C ILE A 60 7.18 -15.74 -8.12
N SER A 61 7.57 -16.43 -9.19
CA SER A 61 8.55 -17.52 -9.17
C SER A 61 10.00 -17.07 -8.95
N ARG A 62 10.33 -15.79 -9.15
CA ARG A 62 11.70 -15.27 -8.98
C ARG A 62 12.06 -15.17 -7.50
N ARG A 63 13.26 -15.57 -7.10
CA ARG A 63 13.72 -15.39 -5.71
C ARG A 63 13.95 -13.90 -5.43
N ARG A 64 13.44 -13.41 -4.30
CA ARG A 64 13.69 -12.04 -3.81
C ARG A 64 14.86 -12.02 -2.85
N GLY A 65 15.64 -10.94 -2.89
CA GLY A 65 16.70 -10.70 -1.91
C GLY A 65 16.18 -10.13 -0.59
N HIS A 66 15.02 -9.46 -0.60
CA HIS A 66 14.44 -8.79 0.56
C HIS A 66 12.91 -8.73 0.45
N PHE A 67 12.23 -8.86 1.60
CA PHE A 67 10.80 -8.62 1.76
C PHE A 67 10.60 -7.60 2.89
N GLY A 68 9.57 -6.78 2.75
CA GLY A 68 9.30 -5.71 3.71
C GLY A 68 9.66 -4.31 3.19
N PRO A 69 9.42 -3.28 4.01
CA PRO A 69 9.50 -1.90 3.54
C PRO A 69 10.93 -1.49 3.21
N ASN A 70 11.13 -1.08 1.96
CA ASN A 70 12.36 -0.45 1.51
C ASN A 70 12.57 0.92 2.20
N ALA A 71 13.80 1.44 2.13
CA ALA A 71 14.06 2.82 2.51
C ALA A 71 13.22 3.78 1.66
N TYR A 72 12.78 4.88 2.27
CA TYR A 72 12.11 5.95 1.54
C TYR A 72 13.11 6.64 0.60
N GLU A 73 12.69 6.85 -0.64
CA GLU A 73 13.38 7.64 -1.65
C GLU A 73 12.67 8.99 -1.82
N SER A 74 13.42 10.03 -2.17
CA SER A 74 12.82 11.33 -2.50
C SER A 74 12.01 11.25 -3.80
N ALA A 75 10.75 11.69 -3.78
CA ALA A 75 9.88 11.76 -4.95
C ALA A 75 10.17 13.03 -5.77
N GLY A 76 11.42 13.17 -6.24
CA GLY A 76 11.87 14.31 -7.03
C GLY A 76 11.58 15.65 -6.35
N ASN A 77 10.94 16.57 -7.08
CA ASN A 77 10.63 17.91 -6.58
C ASN A 77 9.29 18.03 -5.84
N SER A 78 8.57 16.92 -5.63
CA SER A 78 7.24 16.94 -5.00
C SER A 78 7.24 17.24 -3.51
N ARG A 79 8.42 17.37 -2.89
CA ARG A 79 8.60 17.56 -1.44
C ARG A 79 8.08 16.40 -0.59
N LEU A 80 7.80 15.26 -1.24
CA LEU A 80 7.39 14.02 -0.58
C LEU A 80 8.47 12.96 -0.77
N ASN A 81 8.39 11.94 0.07
CA ASN A 81 9.14 10.70 -0.09
C ASN A 81 8.18 9.56 -0.45
N TYR A 82 8.69 8.58 -1.16
CA TYR A 82 7.94 7.38 -1.53
C TYR A 82 8.80 6.14 -1.38
N ARG A 83 8.16 4.99 -1.27
CA ARG A 83 8.81 3.69 -1.41
C ARG A 83 7.87 2.70 -2.05
N ILE A 84 8.45 1.78 -2.80
CA ILE A 84 7.74 0.67 -3.42
C ILE A 84 8.38 -0.61 -2.89
N TRP A 85 7.58 -1.52 -2.36
CA TRP A 85 8.09 -2.73 -1.74
C TRP A 85 7.11 -3.89 -1.88
N GLU A 86 7.59 -5.09 -1.58
CA GLU A 86 6.79 -6.32 -1.65
C GLU A 86 6.46 -6.83 -0.24
N ASP A 87 5.17 -7.00 0.05
CA ASP A 87 4.64 -7.49 1.32
C ASP A 87 4.17 -8.95 1.18
N PRO A 88 4.87 -9.93 1.78
CA PRO A 88 4.41 -11.31 1.85
C PRO A 88 3.35 -11.45 2.95
N VAL A 89 2.15 -11.90 2.58
CA VAL A 89 1.10 -12.23 3.56
C VAL A 89 0.78 -13.71 3.53
N GLY A 90 1.18 -14.37 4.62
CA GLY A 90 1.06 -15.82 4.79
C GLY A 90 1.79 -16.60 3.70
N LEU A 91 1.26 -17.79 3.38
CA LEU A 91 1.74 -18.63 2.29
C LEU A 91 1.05 -18.31 0.95
N THR A 92 0.08 -17.39 0.95
CA THR A 92 -0.96 -17.31 -0.08
C THR A 92 -0.84 -16.11 -1.01
N GLY A 93 0.00 -15.11 -0.70
CA GLY A 93 0.13 -13.96 -1.59
C GLY A 93 1.34 -13.08 -1.32
N LEU A 94 1.95 -12.63 -2.41
CA LEU A 94 2.89 -11.53 -2.44
C LEU A 94 2.15 -10.30 -2.96
N TYR A 95 2.32 -9.16 -2.30
CA TYR A 95 1.63 -7.92 -2.63
C TYR A 95 2.65 -6.84 -2.97
N THR A 96 2.31 -5.99 -3.93
CA THR A 96 3.06 -4.75 -4.16
C THR A 96 2.42 -3.66 -3.33
N VAL A 97 3.25 -2.90 -2.60
CA VAL A 97 2.85 -1.80 -1.72
C VAL A 97 3.57 -0.54 -2.17
N ILE A 98 2.84 0.57 -2.24
CA ILE A 98 3.40 1.90 -2.39
C ILE A 98 3.00 2.73 -1.19
N ASP A 99 4.00 3.30 -0.52
CA ASP A 99 3.80 4.30 0.53
C ASP A 99 4.31 5.65 0.04
N VAL A 100 3.54 6.70 0.31
CA VAL A 100 3.93 8.09 0.08
C VAL A 100 3.71 8.90 1.36
N ALA A 101 4.76 9.58 1.82
CA ALA A 101 4.72 10.36 3.05
C ALA A 101 5.50 11.67 2.90
N ALA A 102 5.19 12.63 3.76
CA ALA A 102 6.02 13.81 3.92
C ALA A 102 7.35 13.43 4.60
N PRO A 103 8.46 14.14 4.31
CA PRO A 103 9.78 13.82 4.84
C PRO A 103 9.84 14.04 6.36
N ASP A 104 10.71 13.27 7.02
CA ASP A 104 11.14 13.48 8.42
C ASP A 104 10.01 13.59 9.46
N GLY A 105 8.85 12.99 9.19
CA GLY A 105 7.69 13.02 10.08
C GLY A 105 6.93 14.35 10.08
N HIS A 106 7.27 15.27 9.17
CA HIS A 106 6.51 16.48 8.94
C HIS A 106 5.11 16.16 8.38
N PRO A 107 4.12 17.06 8.58
CA PRO A 107 2.87 16.98 7.86
C PRO A 107 3.03 17.40 6.40
N ALA A 108 2.19 16.87 5.52
CA ALA A 108 2.08 17.30 4.14
C ALA A 108 1.69 18.80 4.08
N LEU A 109 2.43 19.55 3.26
CA LEU A 109 2.25 21.00 3.12
C LEU A 109 1.03 21.38 2.27
N ALA A 110 0.60 20.49 1.38
CA ALA A 110 -0.48 20.69 0.43
C ALA A 110 -1.30 19.40 0.29
N ASN A 111 -2.36 19.45 -0.53
CA ASN A 111 -3.06 18.25 -0.94
C ASN A 111 -2.34 17.64 -2.13
N TYR A 112 -2.11 16.33 -2.09
CA TYR A 112 -1.48 15.59 -3.16
C TYR A 112 -2.40 14.48 -3.65
N GLU A 113 -2.55 14.39 -4.96
CA GLU A 113 -3.15 13.25 -5.65
C GLU A 113 -2.03 12.29 -6.04
N ILE A 114 -2.25 11.01 -5.75
CA ILE A 114 -1.31 9.93 -6.05
C ILE A 114 -2.05 8.88 -6.86
N GLU A 115 -1.59 8.67 -8.08
CA GLU A 115 -2.26 7.82 -9.06
C GLU A 115 -1.31 6.73 -9.54
N VAL A 116 -1.84 5.51 -9.64
CA VAL A 116 -1.17 4.38 -10.26
C VAL A 116 -2.00 3.95 -11.45
N ARG A 117 -1.38 3.99 -12.63
CA ARG A 117 -1.92 3.39 -13.85
C ARG A 117 -1.18 2.10 -14.15
N ARG A 118 -1.82 1.19 -14.88
CA ARG A 118 -1.15 -0.04 -15.36
C ARG A 118 -1.41 -0.30 -16.83
N ILE A 119 -0.40 -0.79 -17.53
CA ILE A 119 -0.43 -1.17 -18.95
C ILE A 119 0.04 -2.61 -19.08
N PRO A 120 -0.72 -3.52 -19.73
CA PRO A 120 -0.27 -4.89 -19.93
C PRO A 120 1.02 -4.92 -20.75
N ILE A 121 2.02 -5.68 -20.29
CA ILE A 121 3.34 -5.79 -20.95
C ILE A 121 3.21 -6.39 -22.36
N ALA A 122 2.27 -7.32 -22.55
CA ALA A 122 2.01 -7.93 -23.85
C ALA A 122 1.44 -6.94 -24.88
N THR A 123 0.88 -5.82 -24.44
CA THR A 123 0.26 -4.80 -25.29
C THR A 123 0.74 -3.41 -24.90
N PRO A 124 2.00 -3.04 -25.21
CA PRO A 124 2.61 -1.79 -24.76
C PRO A 124 1.91 -0.53 -25.30
N ASN A 125 1.17 -0.66 -26.41
CA ASN A 125 0.40 0.43 -27.02
C ASN A 125 -1.04 0.55 -26.47
N ALA A 126 -1.41 -0.26 -25.47
CA ALA A 126 -2.72 -0.12 -24.84
C ALA A 126 -2.83 1.24 -24.12
N ALA A 127 -4.03 1.82 -24.09
CA ALA A 127 -4.28 3.15 -23.52
C ALA A 127 -3.90 3.27 -22.04
N GLY A 128 -3.78 2.15 -21.33
CA GLY A 128 -3.48 2.06 -19.91
C GLY A 128 -4.69 2.42 -19.05
N GLU A 129 -4.95 1.63 -18.03
CA GLU A 129 -6.09 1.87 -17.13
C GLU A 129 -5.65 2.58 -15.85
N CYS A 130 -6.55 3.40 -15.32
CA CYS A 130 -6.42 3.86 -13.94
C CYS A 130 -6.63 2.66 -13.02
N PHE A 131 -5.67 2.41 -12.13
CA PHE A 131 -5.67 1.19 -11.35
C PHE A 131 -5.89 1.44 -9.86
N GLN A 132 -5.15 2.38 -9.28
CA GLN A 132 -5.30 2.75 -7.87
C GLN A 132 -5.11 4.25 -7.73
N THR A 133 -5.86 4.87 -6.83
CA THR A 133 -5.66 6.28 -6.46
C THR A 133 -5.74 6.47 -4.97
N MET A 134 -4.97 7.42 -4.46
CA MET A 134 -4.99 7.82 -3.07
C MET A 134 -4.63 9.30 -2.94
N THR A 135 -4.98 9.87 -1.80
CA THR A 135 -4.77 11.29 -1.51
C THR A 135 -3.96 11.43 -0.23
N LEU A 136 -2.94 12.29 -0.24
CA LEU A 136 -2.30 12.76 0.98
C LEU A 136 -2.72 14.22 1.20
N ARG A 137 -3.59 14.46 2.18
CA ARG A 137 -4.16 15.78 2.43
C ARG A 137 -3.21 16.65 3.24
N SER A 138 -3.32 17.96 3.07
CA SER A 138 -2.57 18.94 3.87
C SER A 138 -2.80 18.68 5.37
N GLY A 139 -1.71 18.73 6.15
CA GLY A 139 -1.72 18.40 7.57
C GLY A 139 -1.54 16.92 7.91
N GLN A 140 -1.72 15.99 6.97
CA GLN A 140 -1.50 14.55 7.22
C GLN A 140 -0.01 14.21 7.18
N ARG A 141 0.44 13.36 8.12
CA ARG A 141 1.85 12.89 8.15
C ARG A 141 2.12 11.72 7.20
N GLY A 142 1.07 10.99 6.81
CA GLY A 142 1.19 9.78 6.01
C GLY A 142 1.62 8.55 6.82
N PRO A 143 1.94 7.43 6.15
CA PRO A 143 1.89 7.28 4.70
C PRO A 143 0.46 7.21 4.15
N ALA A 144 0.26 7.77 2.96
CA ALA A 144 -0.80 7.32 2.08
C ALA A 144 -0.32 6.02 1.42
N THR A 145 -1.08 4.94 1.58
CA THR A 145 -0.67 3.59 1.15
C THR A 145 -1.69 3.01 0.18
N VAL A 146 -1.19 2.44 -0.92
CA VAL A 146 -1.95 1.50 -1.77
C VAL A 146 -1.25 0.17 -1.81
N ARG A 147 -2.06 -0.87 -2.00
CA ARG A 147 -1.59 -2.25 -2.04
C ARG A 147 -2.44 -3.07 -3.00
N TRP A 148 -1.78 -3.91 -3.79
CA TRP A 148 -2.45 -4.88 -4.64
C TRP A 148 -1.67 -6.19 -4.70
N ARG A 149 -2.35 -7.26 -5.12
CA ARG A 149 -1.69 -8.56 -5.33
C ARG A 149 -0.65 -8.42 -6.44
N LEU A 150 0.56 -8.90 -6.19
CA LEU A 150 1.65 -8.80 -7.15
C LEU A 150 1.23 -9.43 -8.49
N ASP A 151 1.43 -8.65 -9.56
CA ASP A 151 1.12 -9.06 -10.92
C ASP A 151 2.20 -8.52 -11.85
N ALA A 152 3.00 -9.43 -12.38
CA ALA A 152 4.13 -9.16 -13.27
C ALA A 152 3.71 -9.02 -14.74
N SER A 153 2.42 -9.14 -15.07
CA SER A 153 1.92 -8.98 -16.44
C SER A 153 1.71 -7.52 -16.86
N TYR A 154 1.92 -6.58 -15.94
CA TYR A 154 1.73 -5.14 -16.16
C TYR A 154 3.01 -4.34 -15.86
N THR A 155 3.16 -3.23 -16.60
CA THR A 155 4.00 -2.10 -16.18
C THR A 155 3.11 -1.10 -15.44
N TYR A 156 3.57 -0.64 -14.28
CA TYR A 156 2.88 0.33 -13.45
C TYR A 156 3.49 1.71 -13.60
N TYR A 157 2.66 2.74 -13.57
CA TYR A 157 3.04 4.14 -13.71
C TYR A 157 2.48 4.93 -12.53
N LEU A 158 3.37 5.32 -11.62
CA LEU A 158 3.08 6.15 -10.46
C LEU A 158 3.18 7.63 -10.85
N THR A 159 2.19 8.43 -10.47
CA THR A 159 2.21 9.89 -10.52
C THR A 159 1.87 10.45 -9.15
N ILE A 160 2.66 11.40 -8.66
CA ILE A 160 2.45 12.15 -7.43
C ILE A 160 2.40 13.63 -7.82
N SER A 161 1.28 14.31 -7.57
CA SER A 161 1.13 15.73 -7.91
C SER A 161 0.35 16.48 -6.85
N GLU A 162 0.76 17.70 -6.56
CA GLU A 162 -0.04 18.67 -5.81
C GLU A 162 -1.33 19.01 -6.59
N VAL A 163 -2.44 19.22 -5.88
CA VAL A 163 -3.78 19.55 -6.44
C VAL A 163 -4.43 20.75 -5.79
#